data_AF-A0A816ARX0-F1
#
_entry.id   AF-A0A816ARX0-F1
#
_cell.length_a   1.000
_cell.length_b   1.000
_cell.length_c   1.000
_cell.angle_alpha   90.00
_cell.angle_beta   90.00
_cell.angle_gamma   90.00
#
_symmetry.space_group_name_H-M   'P 1'
#
loop_
_entity.id
_entity.type
_entity.pdbx_description
1 polymer ?
#
loop_
_entity_poly.entity_id
_entity_poly.type
_entity_poly.pdbx_seq_one_letter_code
_entity_poly.pdbx_strand_id
1 'polypeptide(L)'
;KEQQRIEDERNEDSAQRHTSHWVKIQKKMMRQSSFDSDVEHETEQSTAQYPLIDVQIDTTQRFFIGKDYSNSYKKDFEFLEKYNEDYIERDKNPRMPWHDEALVVLGEVARDAARHFIQRWNIHKCELGLNDGSTPFLLPKSYDDKHELNDIDWKSFLDSTPIQVDAQ
;
A
#
# COMPACT_ATOMS: atom_id res chain seq x y z
N LYS A 1 -14.71 -2.24 -32.35
CA LYS A 1 -13.49 -3.07 -32.51
C LYS A 1 -12.27 -2.19 -32.76
N GLU A 2 -12.24 -1.37 -33.83
CA GLU A 2 -11.12 -0.45 -34.09
C GLU A 2 -10.97 0.65 -33.03
N GLN A 3 -12.07 1.28 -32.60
CA GLN A 3 -12.00 2.33 -31.58
C GLN A 3 -11.61 1.81 -30.19
N GLN A 4 -12.02 0.58 -29.85
CA GLN A 4 -11.61 -0.08 -28.60
C GLN A 4 -10.09 -0.31 -28.59
N ARG A 5 -9.54 -0.79 -29.71
CA ARG A 5 -8.12 -1.04 -29.87
C ARG A 5 -7.27 0.23 -29.77
N ILE A 6 -7.73 1.34 -30.35
CA ILE A 6 -7.06 2.65 -30.25
C ILE A 6 -7.05 3.16 -28.80
N GLU A 7 -8.12 2.89 -28.05
CA GLU A 7 -8.25 3.31 -26.64
C GLU A 7 -7.36 2.46 -25.73
N ASP A 8 -7.26 1.15 -26.01
CA ASP A 8 -6.37 0.21 -25.34
C ASP A 8 -4.88 0.53 -25.64
N GLU A 9 -4.52 0.80 -26.90
CA GLU A 9 -3.17 1.22 -27.30
C GLU A 9 -2.80 2.57 -26.65
N ARG A 10 -3.75 3.51 -26.51
CA ARG A 10 -3.53 4.79 -25.81
C ARG A 10 -3.36 4.60 -24.30
N ASN A 11 -4.08 3.65 -23.70
CA ASN A 11 -3.96 3.31 -22.29
C ASN A 11 -2.64 2.59 -21.99
N GLU A 12 -2.20 1.67 -22.87
CA GLU A 12 -0.89 1.02 -22.77
C GLU A 12 0.24 2.03 -22.91
N ASP A 13 0.17 2.94 -23.88
CA ASP A 13 1.14 4.03 -24.05
C ASP A 13 1.19 4.97 -22.82
N SER A 14 0.03 5.26 -22.24
CA SER A 14 -0.08 6.07 -21.01
C SER A 14 0.52 5.35 -19.80
N ALA A 15 0.22 4.06 -19.63
CA ALA A 15 0.77 3.20 -18.59
C ALA A 15 2.30 3.03 -18.73
N GLN A 16 2.81 2.88 -19.96
CA GLN A 16 4.24 2.79 -20.25
C GLN A 16 4.97 4.13 -20.00
N ARG A 17 4.32 5.28 -20.29
CA ARG A 17 4.88 6.61 -19.99
C ARG A 17 4.90 6.90 -18.49
N HIS A 18 3.84 6.52 -17.77
CA HIS A 18 3.75 6.70 -16.32
C HIS A 18 4.80 5.87 -15.60
N THR A 19 4.93 4.57 -15.94
CA THR A 19 5.97 3.70 -15.39
C THR A 19 7.38 4.20 -15.73
N SER A 20 7.62 4.66 -16.97
CA SER A 20 8.91 5.22 -17.38
C SER A 20 9.29 6.52 -16.64
N HIS A 21 8.32 7.36 -16.31
CA HIS A 21 8.56 8.60 -15.56
C HIS A 21 8.94 8.30 -14.11
N TRP A 22 8.21 7.41 -13.45
CA TRP A 22 8.51 6.97 -12.09
C TRP A 22 9.84 6.22 -11.99
N VAL A 23 10.18 5.40 -12.98
CA VAL A 23 11.50 4.74 -13.07
C VAL A 23 12.63 5.76 -13.19
N LYS A 24 12.43 6.87 -13.92
CA LYS A 24 13.43 7.94 -14.03
C LYS A 24 13.59 8.71 -12.72
N ILE A 25 12.49 9.00 -12.02
CA ILE A 25 12.52 9.64 -10.70
C ILE A 25 13.25 8.75 -9.69
N GLN A 26 12.91 7.46 -9.65
CA GLN A 26 13.56 6.48 -8.77
C GLN A 26 15.05 6.34 -9.06
N LYS A 27 15.46 6.27 -10.34
CA LYS A 27 16.89 6.26 -10.71
C LYS A 27 17.62 7.55 -10.34
N LYS A 28 16.94 8.69 -10.38
CA LYS A 28 17.50 9.99 -9.96
C LYS A 28 17.71 10.02 -8.44
N MET A 29 16.73 9.54 -7.68
CA MET A 29 16.82 9.41 -6.21
C MET A 29 17.96 8.46 -5.79
N MET A 30 18.07 7.28 -6.43
CA MET A 30 19.17 6.34 -6.17
C MET A 30 20.55 6.84 -6.62
N ARG A 31 20.62 7.83 -7.52
CA ARG A 31 21.89 8.47 -7.92
C ARG A 31 22.30 9.60 -6.97
N GLN A 32 21.34 10.32 -6.39
CA GLN A 32 21.61 11.42 -5.47
C GLN A 32 22.13 10.95 -4.11
N SER A 33 21.94 9.67 -3.75
CA SER A 33 22.57 9.10 -2.54
C SER A 33 24.09 8.89 -2.65
N SER A 34 24.73 9.30 -3.77
CA SER A 34 26.18 9.14 -3.99
C SER A 34 26.95 10.47 -4.06
N PHE A 35 26.31 11.63 -3.88
CA PHE A 35 27.01 12.93 -3.96
C PHE A 35 26.25 14.04 -3.23
N ASP A 36 26.57 14.27 -1.96
CA ASP A 36 26.72 15.59 -1.34
C ASP A 36 27.23 15.39 0.10
N SER A 37 28.38 15.97 0.40
CA SER A 37 29.16 15.74 1.63
C SER A 37 28.86 16.73 2.76
N ASP A 38 27.66 17.31 2.83
CA ASP A 38 27.36 18.40 3.79
C ASP A 38 25.98 18.29 4.48
N VAL A 39 25.34 17.10 4.51
CA VAL A 39 24.06 16.88 5.22
C VAL A 39 24.16 15.62 6.10
N GLU A 40 24.94 15.67 7.17
CA GLU A 40 25.10 14.49 8.05
C GLU A 40 24.01 14.41 9.14
N HIS A 41 23.33 15.51 9.49
CA HIS A 41 22.42 15.51 10.65
C HIS A 41 20.94 15.19 10.38
N GLU A 42 20.41 15.41 9.17
CA GLU A 42 19.00 15.12 8.86
C GLU A 42 18.80 13.77 8.14
N THR A 43 19.83 13.30 7.44
CA THR A 43 19.77 12.11 6.59
C THR A 43 19.72 10.81 7.42
N GLU A 44 20.32 10.80 8.61
CA GLU A 44 20.34 9.64 9.50
C GLU A 44 18.95 9.29 10.06
N GLN A 45 18.12 10.28 10.38
CA GLN A 45 16.77 10.03 10.90
C GLN A 45 15.83 9.44 9.83
N SER A 46 15.89 9.96 8.59
CA SER A 46 15.04 9.46 7.51
C SER A 46 15.46 8.08 7.00
N THR A 47 16.76 7.77 6.98
CA THR A 47 17.28 6.45 6.58
C THR A 47 17.07 5.38 7.65
N ALA A 48 17.07 5.76 8.94
CA ALA A 48 16.68 4.87 10.04
C ALA A 48 15.19 4.50 10.01
N GLN A 49 14.33 5.40 9.53
CA GLN A 49 12.89 5.19 9.47
C GLN A 49 12.45 4.29 8.28
N TYR A 50 13.22 4.26 7.19
CA TYR A 50 12.90 3.46 6.00
C TYR A 50 14.14 2.77 5.41
N PRO A 51 14.64 1.69 6.03
CA PRO A 51 15.84 1.01 5.55
C PRO A 51 15.62 0.44 4.14
N LEU A 52 16.48 0.85 3.20
CA LEU A 52 16.50 0.30 1.84
C LEU A 52 17.14 -1.10 1.79
N ILE A 53 17.92 -1.44 2.80
CA ILE A 53 18.60 -2.73 2.95
C ILE A 53 18.27 -3.24 4.35
N ASP A 54 17.73 -4.45 4.44
CA ASP A 54 17.28 -5.06 5.70
C ASP A 54 17.85 -6.47 5.83
N VAL A 55 19.19 -6.52 5.97
CA VAL A 55 20.04 -7.74 5.94
C VAL A 55 20.28 -8.30 7.35
N GLN A 56 19.41 -7.99 8.31
CA GLN A 56 19.65 -8.34 9.71
C GLN A 56 19.76 -9.87 9.91
N ILE A 57 20.73 -10.27 10.73
CA ILE A 57 21.09 -11.67 11.00
C ILE A 57 19.97 -12.37 11.77
N ASP A 58 19.34 -11.65 12.70
CA ASP A 58 18.15 -12.11 13.41
C ASP A 58 16.89 -11.67 12.65
N THR A 59 16.06 -12.65 12.27
CA THR A 59 14.79 -12.39 11.58
C THR A 59 13.81 -11.60 12.43
N THR A 60 13.92 -11.65 13.75
CA THR A 60 13.02 -10.94 14.68
C THR A 60 13.22 -9.43 14.68
N GLN A 61 14.31 -8.94 14.09
CA GLN A 61 14.65 -7.52 14.04
C GLN A 61 14.46 -6.91 12.65
N ARG A 62 14.00 -7.70 11.67
CA ARG A 62 13.71 -7.23 10.31
C ARG A 62 12.40 -6.44 10.26
N PHE A 63 12.40 -5.37 9.49
CA PHE A 63 11.21 -4.55 9.25
C PHE A 63 10.34 -5.09 8.13
N PHE A 64 10.95 -5.68 7.09
CA PHE A 64 10.24 -6.21 5.93
C PHE A 64 10.50 -7.71 5.82
N ILE A 65 9.52 -8.55 6.11
CA ILE A 65 9.69 -10.01 6.15
C ILE A 65 9.24 -10.65 4.84
N GLY A 66 10.03 -11.58 4.30
CA GLY A 66 9.63 -12.36 3.12
C GLY A 66 9.31 -11.50 1.91
N LYS A 67 8.08 -11.63 1.40
CA LYS A 67 7.60 -10.88 0.22
C LYS A 67 7.49 -9.37 0.46
N ASP A 68 7.41 -8.90 1.71
CA ASP A 68 7.33 -7.46 2.00
C ASP A 68 8.63 -6.74 1.63
N TYR A 69 9.77 -7.45 1.62
CA TYR A 69 10.99 -6.94 1.04
C TYR A 69 10.93 -7.08 -0.48
N SER A 70 10.48 -6.01 -1.12
CA SER A 70 10.13 -6.03 -2.54
C SER A 70 10.80 -4.92 -3.33
N ASN A 71 11.02 -5.21 -4.61
CA ASN A 71 11.46 -4.24 -5.61
C ASN A 71 10.87 -4.63 -6.96
N SER A 72 9.66 -4.14 -7.26
CA SER A 72 8.93 -4.44 -8.51
C SER A 72 9.67 -4.01 -9.78
N TYR A 73 10.67 -3.12 -9.70
CA TYR A 73 11.53 -2.80 -10.84
C TYR A 73 12.53 -3.93 -11.14
N LYS A 74 12.97 -4.65 -10.10
CA LYS A 74 13.92 -5.76 -10.22
C LYS A 74 13.21 -7.08 -10.52
N LYS A 75 12.12 -7.34 -9.82
CA LYS A 75 11.39 -8.60 -9.90
C LYS A 75 9.96 -8.43 -9.38
N ASP A 76 8.99 -8.98 -10.11
CA ASP A 76 7.61 -9.09 -9.64
C ASP A 76 7.43 -10.23 -8.65
N PHE A 77 6.31 -10.21 -7.92
CA PHE A 77 6.01 -11.23 -6.92
C PHE A 77 5.88 -12.62 -7.55
N GLU A 78 6.51 -13.61 -6.90
CA GLU A 78 6.46 -15.02 -7.28
C GLU A 78 6.18 -15.88 -6.06
N PHE A 79 5.44 -16.97 -6.25
CA PHE A 79 5.13 -17.95 -5.21
C PHE A 79 4.52 -17.31 -3.95
N LEU A 80 3.40 -16.59 -4.11
CA LEU A 80 2.73 -15.86 -3.03
C LEU A 80 2.30 -16.74 -1.84
N GLU A 81 2.08 -18.04 -2.07
CA GLU A 81 1.83 -19.04 -1.03
C GLU A 81 2.96 -19.13 0.00
N LYS A 82 4.19 -18.76 -0.39
CA LYS A 82 5.39 -18.72 0.45
C LYS A 82 5.66 -17.28 0.92
N TYR A 83 4.68 -16.69 1.59
CA TYR A 83 4.68 -15.26 1.96
C TYR A 83 5.88 -14.83 2.82
N ASN A 84 6.40 -15.74 3.65
CA ASN A 84 7.54 -15.51 4.53
C ASN A 84 8.92 -15.73 3.88
N GLU A 85 8.97 -16.21 2.64
CA GLU A 85 10.22 -16.44 1.90
C GLU A 85 10.56 -15.28 0.97
N ASP A 86 11.77 -14.75 1.12
CA ASP A 86 12.31 -13.75 0.21
C ASP A 86 12.35 -14.28 -1.22
N TYR A 87 11.97 -13.44 -2.17
CA TYR A 87 12.03 -13.75 -3.61
C TYR A 87 13.13 -12.96 -4.34
N ILE A 88 13.76 -12.02 -3.63
CA ILE A 88 14.90 -11.20 -4.06
C ILE A 88 16.02 -11.28 -3.02
N GLU A 89 17.27 -11.32 -3.50
CA GLU A 89 18.45 -11.33 -2.62
C GLU A 89 18.68 -9.94 -2.02
N ARG A 90 18.53 -9.83 -0.68
CA ARG A 90 18.62 -8.56 0.05
C ARG A 90 19.99 -7.89 -0.03
N ASP A 91 21.06 -8.69 -0.03
CA ASP A 91 22.45 -8.20 -0.06
C ASP A 91 22.81 -7.46 -1.35
N LYS A 92 22.13 -7.81 -2.45
CA LYS A 92 22.43 -7.28 -3.79
C LYS A 92 21.38 -6.32 -4.32
N ASN A 93 20.14 -6.48 -3.85
CA ASN A 93 19.01 -5.72 -4.35
C ASN A 93 18.36 -4.98 -3.18
N PRO A 94 18.57 -3.67 -3.04
CA PRO A 94 17.80 -2.88 -2.09
C PRO A 94 16.31 -2.93 -2.44
N ARG A 95 15.45 -2.86 -1.43
CA ARG A 95 14.01 -2.70 -1.65
C ARG A 95 13.72 -1.38 -2.36
N MET A 96 12.59 -1.33 -3.06
CA MET A 96 12.07 -0.06 -3.56
C MET A 96 11.28 0.62 -2.45
N PRO A 97 11.58 1.89 -2.10
CA PRO A 97 10.81 2.60 -1.09
C PRO A 97 9.38 2.84 -1.58
N TRP A 98 8.43 2.84 -0.63
CA TRP A 98 7.02 3.15 -0.87
C TRP A 98 6.71 4.47 -0.19
N HIS A 99 6.19 5.43 -0.95
CA HIS A 99 5.73 6.72 -0.42
C HIS A 99 4.27 6.88 -0.79
N ASP A 100 3.41 7.02 0.22
CA ASP A 100 1.98 7.16 0.05
C ASP A 100 1.42 8.07 1.15
N GLU A 101 0.28 8.69 0.85
CA GLU A 101 -0.44 9.55 1.77
C GLU A 101 -1.85 9.00 1.96
N ALA A 102 -2.24 8.79 3.21
CA ALA A 102 -3.57 8.32 3.57
C ALA A 102 -4.22 9.28 4.56
N LEU A 103 -5.55 9.25 4.61
CA LEU A 103 -6.35 10.02 5.56
C LEU A 103 -7.36 9.11 6.23
N VAL A 104 -7.73 9.45 7.47
CA VAL A 104 -8.78 8.78 8.23
C VAL A 104 -9.94 9.75 8.42
N VAL A 105 -11.15 9.31 8.08
CA VAL A 105 -12.40 10.04 8.32
C VAL A 105 -13.26 9.28 9.32
N LEU A 106 -13.99 10.01 10.16
CA LEU A 106 -14.82 9.45 11.21
C LEU A 106 -16.28 9.93 11.07
N GLY A 107 -17.20 9.20 11.71
CA GLY A 107 -18.61 9.58 11.77
C GLY A 107 -19.35 9.47 10.45
N GLU A 108 -20.13 10.51 10.11
CA GLU A 108 -21.03 10.52 8.96
C GLU A 108 -20.29 10.33 7.63
N VAL A 109 -19.13 10.96 7.47
CA VAL A 109 -18.32 10.81 6.24
C VAL A 109 -17.82 9.37 6.08
N ALA A 110 -17.45 8.70 7.17
CA ALA A 110 -17.10 7.28 7.13
C ALA A 110 -18.31 6.40 6.75
N ARG A 111 -19.53 6.77 7.19
CA ARG A 111 -20.76 6.10 6.76
C ARG A 111 -21.00 6.25 5.26
N ASP A 112 -20.63 7.38 4.67
CA ASP A 112 -20.76 7.60 3.22
C ASP A 112 -19.82 6.69 2.43
N ALA A 113 -18.56 6.56 2.87
CA ALA A 113 -17.61 5.60 2.31
C ALA A 113 -18.12 4.15 2.44
N ALA A 114 -18.70 3.80 3.60
CA ALA A 114 -19.31 2.49 3.80
C ALA A 114 -20.50 2.24 2.85
N ARG A 115 -21.34 3.24 2.58
CA ARG A 115 -22.44 3.11 1.61
C ARG A 115 -21.94 2.85 0.20
N HIS A 116 -20.87 3.54 -0.21
CA HIS A 116 -20.23 3.27 -1.50
C HIS A 116 -19.76 1.81 -1.60
N PHE A 117 -19.12 1.29 -0.55
CA PHE A 117 -18.71 -0.12 -0.48
C PHE A 117 -19.92 -1.07 -0.57
N ILE A 118 -20.96 -0.84 0.22
CA ILE A 118 -22.19 -1.65 0.26
C ILE A 118 -22.84 -1.72 -1.12
N GLN A 119 -22.92 -0.59 -1.82
CA GLN A 119 -23.49 -0.54 -3.16
C GLN A 119 -22.70 -1.43 -4.12
N ARG A 120 -21.37 -1.30 -4.16
CA ARG A 120 -20.52 -2.12 -5.03
C ARG A 120 -20.57 -3.60 -4.67
N TRP A 121 -20.57 -3.93 -3.39
CA TRP A 121 -20.70 -5.30 -2.90
C TRP A 121 -22.01 -5.94 -3.37
N ASN A 122 -23.14 -5.26 -3.15
CA ASN A 122 -24.46 -5.79 -3.50
C ASN A 122 -24.62 -5.95 -5.02
N ILE A 123 -24.10 -5.01 -5.82
CA ILE A 123 -24.09 -5.12 -7.29
C ILE A 123 -23.26 -6.33 -7.71
N HIS A 124 -22.03 -6.46 -7.21
CA HIS A 124 -21.12 -7.54 -7.60
C HIS A 124 -21.67 -8.92 -7.21
N LYS A 125 -22.28 -9.03 -6.02
CA LYS A 125 -22.98 -10.23 -5.58
C LYS A 125 -24.10 -10.64 -6.54
N CYS A 126 -24.89 -9.68 -7.02
CA CYS A 126 -25.94 -9.93 -8.02
C CYS A 126 -25.34 -10.37 -9.37
N GLU A 127 -24.28 -9.69 -9.84
CA GLU A 127 -23.62 -9.98 -11.11
C GLU A 127 -22.98 -11.37 -11.14
N LEU A 128 -22.36 -11.79 -10.03
CA LEU A 128 -21.76 -13.10 -9.89
C LEU A 128 -22.75 -14.20 -9.49
N GLY A 129 -24.01 -13.84 -9.19
CA GLY A 129 -25.04 -14.79 -8.78
C GLY A 129 -24.74 -15.52 -7.46
N LEU A 130 -23.97 -14.90 -6.57
CA LEU A 130 -23.51 -15.49 -5.30
C LEU A 130 -24.66 -15.55 -4.29
N ASN A 131 -25.68 -16.39 -4.52
CA ASN A 131 -26.91 -16.47 -3.69
C ASN A 131 -26.89 -17.62 -2.67
N ASP A 132 -25.72 -18.11 -2.32
CA ASP A 132 -25.48 -19.28 -1.47
C ASP A 132 -25.64 -19.03 0.03
N GLY A 133 -26.13 -17.85 0.44
CA GLY A 133 -26.32 -17.46 1.84
C GLY A 133 -25.01 -17.20 2.61
N SER A 134 -23.86 -17.70 2.12
CA SER A 134 -22.53 -17.46 2.67
C SER A 134 -22.08 -16.01 2.47
N THR A 135 -22.54 -15.39 1.39
CA THR A 135 -22.25 -14.01 1.03
C THR A 135 -23.50 -13.16 1.23
N PRO A 136 -23.72 -12.50 2.38
CA PRO A 136 -24.96 -11.75 2.61
C PRO A 136 -25.01 -10.44 1.79
N PHE A 137 -26.22 -9.95 1.54
CA PHE A 137 -26.41 -8.55 1.15
C PHE A 137 -26.09 -7.65 2.34
N LEU A 138 -25.45 -6.52 2.07
CA LEU A 138 -25.11 -5.54 3.09
C LEU A 138 -26.15 -4.42 3.11
N LEU A 139 -26.41 -3.88 4.31
CA LEU A 139 -27.32 -2.77 4.53
C LEU A 139 -26.58 -1.60 5.18
N PRO A 140 -26.88 -0.36 4.78
CA PRO A 140 -26.25 0.81 5.37
C PRO A 140 -26.72 1.02 6.81
N LYS A 141 -25.80 1.41 7.70
CA LYS A 141 -26.14 1.81 9.07
C LYS A 141 -26.92 3.12 9.05
N SER A 142 -27.93 3.25 9.93
CA SER A 142 -28.70 4.50 10.06
C SER A 142 -27.83 5.67 10.56
N TYR A 143 -28.29 6.88 10.25
CA TYR A 143 -27.77 8.13 10.79
C TYR A 143 -28.24 8.41 12.22
N ASP A 144 -29.31 7.77 12.66
CA ASP A 144 -29.94 8.02 13.97
C ASP A 144 -29.01 7.66 15.14
N ASP A 145 -28.08 6.73 14.92
CA ASP A 145 -26.99 6.43 15.85
C ASP A 145 -25.97 7.56 15.84
N LYS A 146 -26.22 8.58 16.68
CA LYS A 146 -25.27 9.65 16.98
C LYS A 146 -24.32 9.17 18.06
N HIS A 147 -23.29 8.40 17.68
CA HIS A 147 -22.12 8.32 18.55
C HIS A 147 -21.46 9.71 18.55
N GLU A 148 -21.48 10.38 19.70
CA GLU A 148 -20.78 11.64 19.86
C GLU A 148 -19.28 11.39 19.67
N LEU A 149 -18.71 11.97 18.61
CA LEU A 149 -17.27 11.89 18.32
C LEU A 149 -16.43 12.70 19.32
N ASN A 150 -17.06 13.37 20.28
CA ASN A 150 -16.45 14.28 21.23
C ASN A 150 -15.48 13.59 22.20
N ASP A 151 -15.60 12.28 22.37
CA ASP A 151 -14.79 11.49 23.31
C ASP A 151 -13.65 10.71 22.63
N ILE A 152 -13.37 10.96 21.35
CA ILE A 152 -12.25 10.28 20.66
C ILE A 152 -10.94 10.97 21.05
N ASP A 153 -10.16 10.30 21.90
CA ASP A 153 -8.77 10.67 22.14
C ASP A 153 -7.95 10.38 20.87
N TRP A 154 -7.73 11.42 20.07
CA TRP A 154 -6.99 11.32 18.82
C TRP A 154 -5.52 10.91 19.03
N LYS A 155 -4.93 11.24 20.19
CA LYS A 155 -3.55 10.84 20.50
C LYS A 155 -3.52 9.36 20.77
N SER A 156 -4.37 8.88 21.67
CA SER A 156 -4.50 7.45 21.91
C SER A 156 -4.89 6.71 20.63
N PHE A 157 -5.75 7.22 19.75
CA PHE A 157 -6.12 6.54 18.52
C PHE A 157 -4.92 6.37 17.58
N LEU A 158 -4.17 7.45 17.31
CA LEU A 158 -2.98 7.40 16.45
C LEU A 158 -1.83 6.59 17.08
N ASP A 159 -1.69 6.66 18.40
CA ASP A 159 -0.65 5.94 19.15
C ASP A 159 -1.02 4.45 19.38
N SER A 160 -2.32 4.12 19.39
CA SER A 160 -2.85 2.75 19.57
C SER A 160 -2.83 1.91 18.30
N THR A 161 -2.62 2.54 17.14
CA THR A 161 -2.11 1.84 15.97
C THR A 161 -0.59 1.89 16.05
N PRO A 162 0.08 0.83 16.50
CA PRO A 162 1.30 0.54 15.79
C PRO A 162 0.86 0.43 14.33
N ILE A 163 1.51 1.15 13.42
CA ILE A 163 1.67 0.61 12.06
C ILE A 163 2.62 -0.59 12.23
N GLN A 164 2.22 -1.58 13.02
CA GLN A 164 2.72 -2.92 12.93
C GLN A 164 1.90 -3.50 11.80
N VAL A 165 2.55 -3.55 10.65
CA VAL A 165 2.36 -4.65 9.72
C VAL A 165 2.50 -5.93 10.55
N ASP A 166 1.39 -6.38 11.13
CA ASP A 166 1.29 -7.64 11.83
C ASP A 166 1.41 -8.74 10.76
N ALA A 167 2.65 -9.14 10.49
CA ALA A 167 2.95 -10.41 9.88
C ALA A 167 2.62 -11.51 10.91
N GLN A 168 1.38 -12.01 10.87
CA GLN A 168 1.04 -13.30 11.45
C GLN A 168 1.36 -14.43 10.47
#